data_AF-A0A4Q3KEV2-F1
#
_entry.id   AF-A0A4Q3KEV2-F1
#
_cell.length_a   1.000
_cell.length_b   1.000
_cell.length_c   1.000
_cell.angle_alpha   90.00
_cell.angle_beta   90.00
_cell.angle_gamma   90.00
#
_symmetry.space_group_name_H-M   'P 1'
#
loop_
_entity.id
_entity.type
_entity.pdbx_description
1 polymer ?
#
loop_
_entity_poly.entity_id
_entity_poly.type
_entity_poly.pdbx_seq_one_letter_code
_entity_poly.pdbx_strand_id
1 'polypeptide(L)'
;MACFYPSIIAAAVLALGCATGAVAASAPDADAQPAAASSRDAERQEIQRVRKALESRRVQEEAACYQRFVVDSCVRDVRARIRVEDMALRQREVVLNDAERREKAADRLQSIEQKDQEQRAKQAAGERPAGMSGAPRDPAAKERDRSLREQEAQQRASQQQNKQAAHDAAQAQKAAETPSRIEESRTRFEAKQKEAQERRAKRDRANADAATSGRTPPSTLPYPPSSSAPLPAQAPASAP
;
A
#
# COMPACT_ATOMS: atom_id res chain seq x y z
N MET A 1 -15.87 -6.92 49.36
CA MET A 1 -15.22 -5.92 50.22
C MET A 1 -15.02 -4.67 49.38
N ALA A 2 -15.85 -3.66 49.64
CA ALA A 2 -15.83 -2.37 48.98
C ALA A 2 -15.04 -1.38 49.84
N CYS A 3 -14.22 -0.55 49.21
CA CYS A 3 -13.73 0.70 49.81
C CYS A 3 -13.98 1.83 48.82
N PHE A 4 -15.14 2.45 48.96
CA PHE A 4 -15.45 3.80 48.53
C PHE A 4 -14.66 4.80 49.39
N TYR A 5 -14.13 5.86 48.79
CA TYR A 5 -13.84 7.11 49.50
C TYR A 5 -14.72 8.21 48.90
N PRO A 6 -15.71 8.72 49.66
CA PRO A 6 -16.43 9.94 49.35
C PRO A 6 -15.84 11.13 50.13
N SER A 7 -16.37 12.32 49.82
CA SER A 7 -16.45 13.52 50.67
C SER A 7 -15.32 14.56 50.58
N ILE A 8 -15.55 15.88 50.54
CA ILE A 8 -16.74 16.73 50.29
C ILE A 8 -16.27 18.22 50.37
N ILE A 9 -16.88 19.09 49.57
CA ILE A 9 -17.22 20.52 49.81
C ILE A 9 -16.09 21.57 49.97
N ALA A 10 -16.07 22.55 49.04
CA ALA A 10 -16.52 23.93 49.33
C ALA A 10 -16.66 24.77 48.05
N ALA A 11 -17.89 25.27 47.87
CA ALA A 11 -18.32 26.17 46.81
C ALA A 11 -18.03 27.64 47.15
N ALA A 12 -17.84 28.49 46.14
CA ALA A 12 -18.12 29.92 46.23
C ALA A 12 -18.54 30.54 44.88
N VAL A 13 -19.87 30.68 44.73
CA VAL A 13 -20.62 31.86 44.27
C VAL A 13 -20.31 32.51 42.90
N LEU A 14 -21.23 32.25 41.97
CA LEU A 14 -22.00 33.17 41.10
C LEU A 14 -21.39 34.50 40.61
N ALA A 15 -21.33 34.62 39.28
CA ALA A 15 -21.75 35.83 38.58
C ALA A 15 -22.55 35.46 37.32
N LEU A 16 -23.82 35.84 37.34
CA LEU A 16 -24.78 35.78 36.24
C LEU A 16 -24.47 36.93 35.27
N GLY A 17 -24.31 36.62 33.98
CA GLY A 17 -24.15 37.61 32.92
C GLY A 17 -24.69 37.07 31.60
N CYS A 18 -25.96 37.37 31.31
CA CYS A 18 -26.52 37.25 29.96
C CYS A 18 -25.82 38.27 29.05
N ALA A 19 -25.09 37.79 28.06
CA ALA A 19 -24.75 38.56 26.87
C ALA A 19 -24.94 37.66 25.65
N THR A 20 -25.97 37.97 24.86
CA THR A 20 -26.15 37.52 23.49
C THR A 20 -24.94 37.97 22.67
N GLY A 21 -23.98 37.07 22.48
CA GLY A 21 -22.79 37.27 21.66
C GLY A 21 -22.95 36.59 20.31
N ALA A 22 -22.77 37.37 19.25
CA ALA A 22 -22.88 36.99 17.85
C ALA A 22 -22.24 35.63 17.51
N VAL A 23 -22.93 34.86 16.66
CA VAL A 23 -22.32 33.73 15.95
C VAL A 23 -21.29 34.34 15.00
N ALA A 24 -20.04 34.44 15.46
CA ALA A 24 -18.92 34.75 14.60
C ALA A 24 -18.77 33.59 13.61
N ALA A 25 -19.16 33.82 12.36
CA ALA A 25 -18.73 33.00 11.25
C ALA A 25 -17.21 33.18 11.13
N SER A 26 -16.44 32.27 11.72
CA SER A 26 -15.01 32.17 11.49
C SER A 26 -14.80 31.83 10.02
N ALA A 27 -14.31 32.81 9.26
CA ALA A 27 -13.69 32.56 7.96
C ALA A 27 -12.55 31.55 8.16
N PRO A 28 -12.35 30.57 7.27
CA PRO A 28 -11.23 29.66 7.39
C PRO A 28 -9.93 30.46 7.26
N ASP A 29 -9.14 30.46 8.32
CA ASP A 29 -7.81 31.06 8.34
C ASP A 29 -6.97 30.43 7.22
N ALA A 30 -6.52 31.23 6.26
CA ALA A 30 -5.66 30.79 5.16
C ALA A 30 -4.29 30.25 5.65
N ASP A 31 -3.94 30.51 6.90
CA ASP A 31 -2.77 29.94 7.59
C ASP A 31 -2.97 28.49 8.10
N ALA A 32 -4.21 27.98 8.12
CA ALA A 32 -4.50 26.63 8.59
C ALA A 32 -4.14 25.54 7.55
N GLN A 33 -4.26 25.81 6.25
CA GLN A 33 -3.89 24.87 5.18
C GLN A 33 -2.39 24.44 5.20
N PRO A 34 -1.40 25.35 5.28
CA PRO A 34 0.01 24.95 5.30
C PRO A 34 0.40 24.22 6.59
N ALA A 35 -0.21 24.57 7.73
CA ALA A 35 -0.02 23.86 9.00
C ALA A 35 -0.59 22.42 8.96
N ALA A 36 -1.76 22.23 8.35
CA ALA A 36 -2.35 20.89 8.19
C ALA A 36 -1.54 20.01 7.22
N ALA A 37 -1.07 20.56 6.09
CA ALA A 37 -0.23 19.84 5.15
C ALA A 37 1.09 19.37 5.78
N SER A 38 1.78 20.28 6.49
CA SER A 38 3.03 19.95 7.18
C SER A 38 2.85 18.92 8.30
N SER A 39 1.74 18.98 9.06
CA SER A 39 1.40 17.95 10.05
C SER A 39 1.19 16.57 9.41
N ARG A 40 0.55 16.49 8.24
CA ARG A 40 0.37 15.22 7.53
C ARG A 40 1.69 14.67 7.03
N ASP A 41 2.57 15.52 6.52
CA ASP A 41 3.88 15.09 6.05
C ASP A 41 4.76 14.59 7.20
N ALA A 42 4.68 15.23 8.38
CA ALA A 42 5.32 14.73 9.58
C ALA A 42 4.81 13.33 9.98
N GLU A 43 3.48 13.11 9.94
CA GLU A 43 2.88 11.80 10.23
C GLU A 43 3.33 10.73 9.22
N ARG A 44 3.41 11.05 7.92
CA ARG A 44 3.94 10.13 6.90
C ARG A 44 5.39 9.78 7.16
N GLN A 45 6.21 10.77 7.49
CA GLN A 45 7.61 10.55 7.83
C GLN A 45 7.74 9.63 9.04
N GLU A 46 6.88 9.80 10.05
CA GLU A 46 6.86 8.94 11.23
C GLU A 46 6.46 7.51 10.88
N ILE A 47 5.38 7.30 10.12
CA ILE A 47 4.98 5.97 9.63
C ILE A 47 6.15 5.29 8.88
N GLN A 48 6.87 6.03 8.04
CA GLN A 48 8.03 5.50 7.31
C GLN A 48 9.21 5.17 8.23
N ARG A 49 9.50 6.00 9.25
CA ARG A 49 10.53 5.70 10.25
C ARG A 49 10.19 4.42 11.01
N VAL A 50 8.95 4.29 11.47
CA VAL A 50 8.51 3.09 12.20
C VAL A 50 8.57 1.86 11.31
N ARG A 51 8.15 1.93 10.04
CA ARG A 51 8.29 0.81 9.10
C ARG A 51 9.74 0.36 8.93
N LYS A 52 10.68 1.29 8.78
CA LYS A 52 12.11 0.96 8.70
C LYS A 52 12.63 0.31 9.98
N ALA A 53 12.17 0.79 11.14
CA ALA A 53 12.50 0.16 12.42
C ALA A 53 11.94 -1.26 12.53
N LEU A 54 10.69 -1.50 12.10
CA LEU A 54 10.09 -2.84 12.05
C LEU A 54 10.85 -3.77 11.11
N GLU A 55 11.27 -3.29 9.94
CA GLU A 55 12.06 -4.07 9.00
C GLU A 55 13.42 -4.45 9.58
N SER A 56 14.13 -3.49 10.18
CA SER A 56 15.40 -3.76 10.87
C SER A 56 15.22 -4.79 11.99
N ARG A 57 14.16 -4.62 12.81
CA ARG A 57 13.84 -5.55 13.89
C ARG A 57 13.51 -6.95 13.36
N ARG A 58 12.73 -7.04 12.28
CA ARG A 58 12.42 -8.29 11.59
C ARG A 58 13.69 -9.01 11.16
N VAL A 59 14.63 -8.30 10.51
CA VAL A 59 15.90 -8.89 10.06
C VAL A 59 16.72 -9.42 11.23
N GLN A 60 16.82 -8.66 12.32
CA GLN A 60 17.55 -9.08 13.53
C GLN A 60 16.89 -10.29 14.21
N GLU A 61 15.57 -10.28 14.36
CA GLU A 61 14.81 -11.38 14.97
C GLU A 61 14.84 -12.65 14.10
N GLU A 62 14.69 -12.52 12.78
CA GLU A 62 14.84 -13.64 11.84
C GLU A 62 16.26 -14.21 11.89
N ALA A 63 17.30 -13.37 12.01
CA ALA A 63 18.68 -13.82 12.19
C ALA A 63 18.85 -14.63 13.50
N ALA A 64 18.26 -14.18 14.60
CA ALA A 64 18.28 -14.89 15.87
C ALA A 64 17.53 -16.24 15.80
N CYS A 65 16.48 -16.37 14.97
CA CYS A 65 15.77 -17.63 14.77
C CYS A 65 16.67 -18.75 14.22
N TYR A 66 17.68 -18.43 13.41
CA TYR A 66 18.60 -19.43 12.86
C TYR A 66 19.52 -20.06 13.92
N GLN A 67 19.59 -19.50 15.13
CA GLN A 67 20.32 -20.10 16.26
C GLN A 67 19.45 -21.10 17.04
N ARG A 68 18.16 -21.23 16.71
CA ARG A 68 17.21 -22.11 17.40
C ARG A 68 17.04 -23.44 16.66
N PHE A 69 16.64 -24.46 17.40
CA PHE A 69 16.34 -25.78 16.81
C PHE A 69 15.10 -25.77 15.90
N VAL A 70 14.07 -24.98 16.25
CA VAL A 70 12.81 -24.90 15.48
C VAL A 70 12.75 -23.59 14.68
N VAL A 71 13.65 -23.47 13.70
CA VAL A 71 13.83 -22.24 12.89
C VAL A 71 12.53 -21.84 12.18
N ASP A 72 11.85 -22.78 11.52
CA ASP A 72 10.67 -22.48 10.71
C ASP A 72 9.50 -21.92 11.54
N SER A 73 9.21 -22.51 12.70
CA SER A 73 8.20 -21.97 13.62
C SER A 73 8.59 -20.57 14.10
N CYS A 74 9.86 -20.39 14.51
CA CYS A 74 10.34 -19.10 14.97
C CYS A 74 10.20 -18.00 13.90
N VAL A 75 10.63 -18.28 12.67
CA VAL A 75 10.54 -17.31 11.56
C VAL A 75 9.09 -16.98 11.23
N ARG A 76 8.19 -17.97 11.27
CA ARG A 76 6.75 -17.74 11.07
C ARG A 76 6.17 -16.83 12.14
N ASP A 77 6.52 -17.05 13.40
CA ASP A 77 6.04 -16.23 14.53
C ASP A 77 6.53 -14.79 14.43
N VAL A 78 7.82 -14.58 14.13
CA VAL A 78 8.39 -13.24 13.88
C VAL A 78 7.63 -12.53 12.77
N ARG A 79 7.43 -13.20 11.62
CA ARG A 79 6.68 -12.63 10.50
C ARG A 79 5.22 -12.35 10.84
N ALA A 80 4.58 -13.20 11.64
CA ALA A 80 3.20 -12.97 12.08
C ALA A 80 3.10 -11.70 12.93
N ARG A 81 4.00 -11.52 13.90
CA ARG A 81 4.05 -10.33 14.77
C ARG A 81 4.32 -9.05 13.96
N ILE A 82 5.32 -9.07 13.10
CA ILE A 82 5.66 -7.93 12.24
C ILE A 82 4.49 -7.56 11.31
N ARG A 83 3.76 -8.54 10.78
CA ARG A 83 2.56 -8.27 9.97
C ARG A 83 1.48 -7.54 10.76
N VAL A 84 1.20 -7.94 12.00
CA VAL A 84 0.20 -7.27 12.85
C VAL A 84 0.59 -5.81 13.10
N GLU A 85 1.87 -5.55 13.40
CA GLU A 85 2.36 -4.19 13.61
C GLU A 85 2.34 -3.33 12.33
N ASP A 86 2.71 -3.90 11.17
CA ASP A 86 2.59 -3.20 9.88
C ASP A 86 1.12 -2.94 9.50
N MET A 87 0.19 -3.84 9.82
CA MET A 87 -1.24 -3.59 9.59
C MET A 87 -1.74 -2.36 10.38
N ALA A 88 -1.29 -2.17 11.62
CA ALA A 88 -1.62 -0.98 12.40
C ALA A 88 -1.06 0.30 11.77
N LEU A 89 0.11 0.25 11.13
CA LEU A 89 0.67 1.36 10.35
C LEU A 89 -0.15 1.64 9.08
N ARG A 90 -0.55 0.58 8.36
CA ARG A 90 -1.41 0.72 7.17
C ARG A 90 -2.75 1.34 7.51
N GLN A 91 -3.37 0.96 8.62
CA GLN A 91 -4.65 1.54 9.02
C GLN A 91 -4.53 3.05 9.27
N ARG A 92 -3.44 3.50 9.92
CA ARG A 92 -3.15 4.92 10.11
C ARG A 92 -2.97 5.65 8.77
N GLU A 93 -2.22 5.05 7.85
CA GLU A 93 -1.97 5.60 6.52
C GLU A 93 -3.25 5.71 5.68
N VAL A 94 -4.16 4.74 5.78
CA VAL A 94 -5.48 4.79 5.12
C VAL A 94 -6.30 5.98 5.63
N VAL A 95 -6.39 6.15 6.96
CA VAL A 95 -7.12 7.28 7.56
C VAL A 95 -6.54 8.63 7.10
N LEU A 96 -5.22 8.74 7.06
CA LEU A 96 -4.52 9.94 6.58
C LEU A 96 -4.84 10.24 5.11
N ASN A 97 -4.80 9.22 4.26
CA ASN A 97 -5.09 9.35 2.82
C ASN A 97 -6.56 9.67 2.56
N ASP A 98 -7.48 9.09 3.34
CA ASP A 98 -8.90 9.37 3.23
C ASP A 98 -9.24 10.81 3.64
N ALA A 99 -8.60 11.32 4.69
CA ALA A 99 -8.72 12.73 5.09
C ALA A 99 -8.27 13.66 3.96
N GLU A 100 -7.10 13.40 3.37
CA GLU A 100 -6.58 14.18 2.24
C GLU A 100 -7.48 14.11 1.00
N ARG A 101 -8.05 12.93 0.70
CA ARG A 101 -9.02 12.79 -0.40
C ARG A 101 -10.26 13.64 -0.18
N ARG A 102 -10.77 13.70 1.05
CA ARG A 102 -11.94 14.51 1.40
C ARG A 102 -11.65 16.00 1.27
N GLU A 103 -10.50 16.46 1.75
CA GLU A 103 -10.06 17.86 1.59
C GLU A 103 -9.96 18.24 0.11
N LYS A 104 -9.24 17.45 -0.70
CA LYS A 104 -9.11 17.71 -2.14
C LYS A 104 -10.46 17.70 -2.87
N ALA A 105 -11.39 16.84 -2.44
CA ALA A 105 -12.74 16.82 -2.98
C ALA A 105 -13.50 18.10 -2.63
N ALA A 106 -13.41 18.57 -1.38
CA ALA A 106 -14.02 19.81 -0.94
C ALA A 106 -13.45 21.04 -1.67
N ASP A 107 -12.13 21.14 -1.80
CA ASP A 107 -11.46 22.21 -2.54
C ASP A 107 -11.90 22.24 -4.01
N ARG A 108 -12.05 21.06 -4.63
CA ARG A 108 -12.50 20.97 -6.02
C ARG A 108 -13.96 21.40 -6.16
N LEU A 109 -14.83 21.05 -5.21
CA LEU A 109 -16.22 21.50 -5.20
C LEU A 109 -16.31 23.02 -5.06
N GLN A 110 -15.52 23.62 -4.15
CA GLN A 110 -15.45 25.07 -4.01
C GLN A 110 -14.96 25.75 -5.30
N SER A 111 -13.92 25.19 -5.95
CA SER A 111 -13.44 25.73 -7.22
C SER A 111 -14.48 25.63 -8.33
N ILE A 112 -15.27 24.55 -8.39
CA ILE A 112 -16.37 24.42 -9.34
C ILE A 112 -17.44 25.47 -9.05
N GLU A 113 -17.85 25.63 -7.80
CA GLU A 113 -18.87 26.61 -7.43
C GLU A 113 -18.42 28.05 -7.73
N GLN A 114 -17.17 28.40 -7.42
CA GLN A 114 -16.60 29.69 -7.76
C GLN A 114 -16.62 29.94 -9.27
N LYS A 115 -16.21 28.94 -10.07
CA LYS A 115 -16.26 29.04 -11.53
C LYS A 115 -17.70 29.14 -12.04
N ASP A 116 -18.63 28.40 -11.47
CA ASP A 116 -20.04 28.45 -11.86
C ASP A 116 -20.65 29.81 -11.52
N GLN A 117 -20.32 30.40 -10.37
CA GLN A 117 -20.73 31.75 -10.01
C GLN A 117 -20.12 32.79 -10.95
N GLU A 118 -18.83 32.68 -11.27
CA GLU A 118 -18.15 33.55 -12.24
C GLU A 118 -18.79 33.45 -13.63
N GLN A 119 -19.11 32.24 -14.09
CA GLN A 119 -19.79 32.01 -15.36
C GLN A 119 -21.21 32.59 -15.36
N ARG A 120 -21.97 32.43 -14.27
CA ARG A 120 -23.31 33.02 -14.11
C ARG A 120 -23.25 34.55 -14.10
N ALA A 121 -22.25 35.14 -13.43
CA ALA A 121 -22.04 36.58 -13.42
C ALA A 121 -21.71 37.12 -14.82
N LYS A 122 -20.82 36.45 -15.57
CA LYS A 122 -20.51 36.79 -16.97
C LYS A 122 -21.74 36.69 -17.86
N GLN A 123 -22.53 35.63 -17.71
CA GLN A 123 -23.79 35.47 -18.45
C GLN A 123 -24.80 36.58 -18.13
N ALA A 124 -24.94 36.96 -16.86
CA ALA A 124 -25.81 38.06 -16.43
C ALA A 124 -25.34 39.43 -16.95
N ALA A 125 -24.02 39.62 -17.09
CA ALA A 125 -23.42 40.80 -17.73
C ALA A 125 -23.56 40.81 -19.27
N GLY A 126 -24.24 39.81 -19.85
CA GLY A 126 -24.45 39.70 -21.30
C GLY A 126 -23.30 39.06 -22.06
N GLU A 127 -22.23 38.63 -21.38
CA GLU A 127 -21.14 37.87 -21.97
C GLU A 127 -21.61 36.44 -22.25
N ARG A 128 -21.80 36.12 -23.53
CA ARG A 128 -22.12 34.75 -23.96
C ARG A 128 -20.93 33.84 -23.70
N PRO A 129 -21.14 32.64 -23.10
CA PRO A 129 -20.06 31.71 -22.85
C PRO A 129 -19.33 31.37 -24.15
N ALA A 130 -17.99 31.33 -24.07
CA ALA A 130 -17.12 31.04 -25.20
C ALA A 130 -17.50 29.67 -25.80
N GLY A 131 -18.15 29.68 -26.96
CA GLY A 131 -18.73 28.50 -27.60
C GLY A 131 -20.14 28.72 -28.14
N MET A 132 -20.94 29.57 -27.49
CA MET A 132 -22.29 29.93 -27.94
C MET A 132 -22.38 31.26 -28.66
N SER A 133 -21.33 32.08 -28.67
CA SER A 133 -21.27 33.29 -29.50
C SER A 133 -21.13 32.89 -30.98
N GLY A 134 -22.28 32.75 -31.65
CA GLY A 134 -22.39 32.70 -33.11
C GLY A 134 -22.09 34.05 -33.76
N ALA A 135 -21.02 34.73 -33.32
CA ALA A 135 -20.48 35.85 -34.08
C ALA A 135 -20.06 35.30 -35.45
N PRO A 136 -20.27 36.03 -36.56
CA PRO A 136 -19.76 35.63 -37.86
C PRO A 136 -18.23 35.55 -37.76
N ARG A 137 -17.72 34.34 -37.51
CA ARG A 137 -16.29 34.07 -37.52
C ARG A 137 -15.85 34.20 -38.96
N ASP A 138 -14.93 35.13 -39.19
CA ASP A 138 -14.21 35.30 -40.44
C ASP A 138 -13.92 33.92 -41.06
N PRO A 139 -14.31 33.66 -42.32
CA PRO A 139 -14.06 32.37 -42.98
C PRO A 139 -12.58 31.95 -42.91
N ALA A 140 -11.64 32.89 -42.91
CA ALA A 140 -10.21 32.61 -42.73
C ALA A 140 -9.84 32.20 -41.28
N ALA A 141 -10.57 32.66 -40.28
CA ALA A 141 -10.41 32.19 -38.89
C ALA A 141 -10.98 30.77 -38.72
N LYS A 142 -12.11 30.47 -39.37
CA LYS A 142 -12.71 29.12 -39.36
C LYS A 142 -11.81 28.09 -40.04
N GLU A 143 -11.16 28.46 -41.13
CA GLU A 143 -10.23 27.57 -41.84
C GLU A 143 -8.96 27.30 -41.03
N ARG A 144 -8.40 28.31 -40.35
CA ARG A 144 -7.29 28.13 -39.41
C ARG A 144 -7.64 27.22 -38.23
N ASP A 145 -8.84 27.36 -37.68
CA ASP A 145 -9.29 26.50 -36.58
C ASP A 145 -9.56 25.05 -37.04
N ARG A 146 -10.02 24.85 -38.27
CA ARG A 146 -10.11 23.52 -38.90
C ARG A 146 -8.74 22.90 -39.09
N SER A 147 -7.78 23.65 -39.65
CA SER A 147 -6.44 23.14 -39.88
C SER A 147 -5.70 22.83 -38.57
N LEU A 148 -5.89 23.63 -37.51
CA LEU A 148 -5.37 23.32 -36.18
C LEU A 148 -5.97 22.04 -35.59
N ARG A 149 -7.30 21.87 -35.68
CA ARG A 149 -7.97 20.66 -35.21
C ARG A 149 -7.55 19.42 -35.99
N GLU A 150 -7.31 19.57 -37.30
CA GLU A 150 -6.83 18.49 -38.15
C GLU A 150 -5.37 18.13 -37.84
N GLN A 151 -4.51 19.12 -37.61
CA GLN A 151 -3.14 18.90 -37.11
C GLN A 151 -3.15 18.20 -35.74
N GLU A 152 -3.98 18.63 -34.80
CA GLU A 152 -4.09 17.99 -33.48
C GLU A 152 -4.66 16.56 -33.58
N ALA A 153 -5.62 16.32 -34.48
CA ALA A 153 -6.13 14.98 -34.76
C ALA A 153 -5.05 14.07 -35.34
N GLN A 154 -4.26 14.57 -36.30
CA GLN A 154 -3.12 13.86 -36.88
C GLN A 154 -2.04 13.58 -35.83
N GLN A 155 -1.72 14.53 -34.96
CA GLN A 155 -0.78 14.34 -33.85
C GLN A 155 -1.29 13.29 -32.85
N ARG A 156 -2.58 13.29 -32.52
CA ARG A 156 -3.17 12.27 -31.64
C ARG A 156 -3.16 10.89 -32.30
N ALA A 157 -3.47 10.81 -33.59
CA ALA A 157 -3.43 9.57 -34.35
C ALA A 157 -1.99 9.00 -34.40
N SER A 158 -0.98 9.83 -34.67
CA SER A 158 0.42 9.38 -34.70
C SER A 158 0.93 8.97 -33.32
N GLN A 159 0.57 9.71 -32.25
CA GLN A 159 0.89 9.29 -30.89
C GLN A 159 0.24 7.96 -30.52
N GLN A 160 -1.00 7.73 -30.94
CA GLN A 160 -1.69 6.46 -30.68
C GLN A 160 -1.04 5.31 -31.45
N GLN A 161 -0.68 5.52 -32.72
CA GLN A 161 0.05 4.52 -33.50
C GLN A 161 1.42 4.20 -32.88
N ASN A 162 2.16 5.20 -32.43
CA ASN A 162 3.46 5.00 -31.77
C ASN A 162 3.31 4.21 -30.45
N LYS A 163 2.27 4.51 -29.65
CA LYS A 163 1.98 3.76 -28.42
C LYS A 163 1.62 2.31 -28.73
N GLN A 164 0.83 2.08 -29.76
CA GLN A 164 0.44 0.73 -30.18
C GLN A 164 1.66 -0.06 -30.68
N ALA A 165 2.47 0.55 -31.56
CA ALA A 165 3.69 -0.06 -32.06
C ALA A 165 4.69 -0.39 -30.93
N ALA A 166 4.85 0.51 -29.96
CA ALA A 166 5.70 0.28 -28.79
C ALA A 166 5.18 -0.86 -27.90
N HIS A 167 3.86 -0.92 -27.69
CA HIS A 167 3.23 -2.02 -26.97
C HIS A 167 3.45 -3.35 -27.70
N ASP A 168 3.19 -3.41 -29.00
CA ASP A 168 3.29 -4.63 -29.79
C ASP A 168 4.75 -5.10 -29.90
N ALA A 169 5.71 -4.17 -30.03
CA ALA A 169 7.14 -4.48 -29.96
C ALA A 169 7.53 -5.06 -28.59
N ALA A 170 7.04 -4.48 -27.49
CA ALA A 170 7.31 -5.00 -26.15
C ALA A 170 6.70 -6.40 -25.94
N GLN A 171 5.51 -6.67 -26.50
CA GLN A 171 4.90 -8.00 -26.43
C GLN A 171 5.67 -9.01 -27.29
N ALA A 172 6.10 -8.63 -28.50
CA ALA A 172 6.91 -9.48 -29.36
C ALA A 172 8.25 -9.84 -28.70
N GLN A 173 8.91 -8.88 -28.03
CA GLN A 173 10.14 -9.15 -27.27
C GLN A 173 9.91 -10.15 -26.13
N LYS A 174 8.86 -9.97 -25.33
CA LYS A 174 8.51 -10.92 -24.26
C LYS A 174 8.19 -12.31 -24.82
N ALA A 175 7.46 -12.38 -25.91
CA ALA A 175 7.14 -13.65 -26.57
C ALA A 175 8.39 -14.36 -27.10
N ALA A 176 9.37 -13.60 -27.61
CA ALA A 176 10.66 -14.14 -28.06
C ALA A 176 11.57 -14.62 -26.91
N GLU A 177 11.56 -13.96 -25.75
CA GLU A 177 12.37 -14.35 -24.57
C GLU A 177 11.76 -15.51 -23.78
N THR A 178 10.44 -15.66 -23.79
CA THR A 178 9.73 -16.70 -23.03
C THR A 178 10.24 -18.13 -23.28
N PRO A 179 10.44 -18.61 -24.53
CA PRO A 179 10.92 -19.98 -24.76
C PRO A 179 12.33 -20.22 -24.19
N SER A 180 13.26 -19.27 -24.32
CA SER A 180 14.61 -19.45 -23.75
C SER A 180 14.57 -19.50 -22.23
N ARG A 181 13.77 -18.65 -21.58
CA ARG A 181 13.58 -18.70 -20.12
C ARG A 181 12.99 -20.03 -19.65
N ILE A 182 12.03 -20.59 -20.40
CA ILE A 182 11.44 -21.90 -20.09
C ILE A 182 12.50 -23.00 -20.20
N GLU A 183 13.26 -23.04 -21.30
CA GLU A 183 14.32 -24.03 -21.50
C GLU A 183 15.45 -23.90 -20.47
N GLU A 184 15.88 -22.69 -20.12
CA GLU A 184 16.82 -22.45 -19.02
C GLU A 184 16.28 -22.94 -17.67
N SER A 185 14.99 -22.74 -17.41
CA SER A 185 14.37 -23.25 -16.19
C SER A 185 14.34 -24.78 -16.15
N ARG A 186 14.03 -25.43 -17.29
CA ARG A 186 14.00 -26.90 -17.41
C ARG A 186 15.39 -27.49 -17.22
N THR A 187 16.40 -26.94 -17.90
CA THR A 187 17.79 -27.39 -17.78
C THR A 187 18.32 -27.21 -16.35
N ARG A 188 18.05 -26.07 -15.70
CA ARG A 188 18.39 -25.86 -14.27
C ARG A 188 17.69 -26.85 -13.36
N PHE A 189 16.45 -27.19 -13.63
CA PHE A 189 15.69 -28.16 -12.83
C PHE A 189 16.26 -29.58 -12.99
N GLU A 190 16.55 -30.00 -14.22
CA GLU A 190 17.17 -31.29 -14.50
C GLU A 190 18.58 -31.40 -13.89
N ALA A 191 19.40 -30.36 -13.99
CA ALA A 191 20.71 -30.31 -13.36
C ALA A 191 20.62 -30.45 -11.84
N LYS A 192 19.69 -29.73 -11.20
CA LYS A 192 19.43 -29.85 -9.75
C LYS A 192 18.98 -31.26 -9.36
N GLN A 193 18.17 -31.91 -10.18
CA GLN A 193 17.74 -33.30 -9.93
C GLN A 193 18.91 -34.27 -10.02
N LYS A 194 19.74 -34.18 -11.06
CA LYS A 194 20.94 -35.02 -11.23
C LYS A 194 21.90 -34.82 -10.06
N GLU A 195 22.20 -33.58 -9.69
CA GLU A 195 23.07 -33.27 -8.54
C GLU A 195 22.48 -33.80 -7.22
N ALA A 196 21.16 -33.73 -7.03
CA ALA A 196 20.52 -34.32 -5.86
C ALA A 196 20.62 -35.85 -5.83
N GLN A 197 20.51 -36.52 -6.98
CA GLN A 197 20.67 -37.97 -7.10
C GLN A 197 22.13 -38.39 -6.84
N GLU A 198 23.10 -37.69 -7.43
CA GLU A 198 24.53 -37.95 -7.20
C GLU A 198 24.92 -37.75 -5.74
N ARG A 199 24.44 -36.69 -5.09
CA ARG A 199 24.67 -36.46 -3.66
C ARG A 199 24.08 -37.58 -2.81
N ARG A 200 22.89 -38.09 -3.15
CA ARG A 200 22.28 -39.26 -2.47
C ARG A 200 23.14 -40.50 -2.67
N ALA A 201 23.50 -40.85 -3.91
CA ALA A 201 24.31 -42.01 -4.22
C ALA A 201 25.70 -41.95 -3.55
N LYS A 202 26.35 -40.78 -3.52
CA LYS A 202 27.63 -40.59 -2.83
C LYS A 202 27.50 -40.82 -1.33
N ARG A 203 26.45 -40.29 -0.71
CA ARG A 203 26.17 -40.52 0.72
C ARG A 203 25.88 -41.99 0.99
N ASP A 204 25.09 -42.65 0.15
CA ASP A 204 24.72 -44.04 0.35
C ASP A 204 25.94 -44.97 0.17
N ARG A 205 26.86 -44.69 -0.77
CA ARG A 205 28.17 -45.35 -0.88
C ARG A 205 29.04 -45.11 0.36
N ALA A 206 29.18 -43.86 0.80
CA ALA A 206 29.96 -43.55 2.00
C ALA A 206 29.40 -44.25 3.25
N ASN A 207 28.09 -44.39 3.36
CA ASN A 207 27.44 -45.14 4.43
C ASN A 207 27.74 -46.65 4.33
N ALA A 208 27.71 -47.23 3.13
CA ALA A 208 28.07 -48.63 2.91
C ALA A 208 29.55 -48.90 3.23
N ASP A 209 30.46 -48.03 2.78
CA ASP A 209 31.89 -48.12 3.07
C ASP A 209 32.17 -47.97 4.58
N ALA A 210 31.43 -47.10 5.28
CA ALA A 210 31.51 -46.99 6.73
C ALA A 210 31.05 -48.27 7.43
N ALA A 211 29.99 -48.92 6.94
CA ALA A 211 29.49 -50.18 7.48
C ALA A 211 30.48 -51.33 7.28
N THR A 212 31.15 -51.42 6.13
CA THR A 212 32.15 -52.48 5.86
C THR A 212 33.46 -52.25 6.59
N SER A 213 33.87 -51.00 6.80
CA SER A 213 35.08 -50.64 7.57
C SER A 213 34.91 -50.70 9.09
N GLY A 214 33.79 -51.24 9.58
CA GLY A 214 33.51 -51.40 11.02
C GLY A 214 33.30 -50.07 11.75
N ARG A 215 33.05 -48.98 11.02
CA ARG A 215 32.82 -47.65 11.59
C ARG A 215 31.38 -47.60 12.08
N THR A 216 31.19 -47.59 13.39
CA THR A 216 29.86 -47.48 13.99
C THR A 216 29.18 -46.21 13.48
N PRO A 217 27.95 -46.31 12.92
CA PRO A 217 27.21 -45.14 12.51
C PRO A 217 27.01 -44.22 13.72
N PRO A 218 27.03 -42.89 13.53
CA PRO A 218 26.79 -41.96 14.62
C PRO A 218 25.46 -42.29 15.27
N SER A 219 25.43 -42.33 16.61
CA SER A 219 24.22 -42.56 17.40
C SER A 219 23.08 -41.70 16.86
N THR A 220 21.96 -42.33 16.49
CA THR A 220 20.73 -41.61 16.16
C THR A 220 20.37 -40.76 17.37
N LEU A 221 20.20 -39.45 17.19
CA LEU A 221 19.71 -38.58 18.25
C LEU A 221 18.36 -39.12 18.76
N PRO A 222 18.12 -39.15 20.08
CA PRO A 222 16.87 -39.64 20.65
C PRO A 222 15.69 -38.84 20.08
N TYR A 223 14.66 -39.54 19.63
CA TYR A 223 13.42 -38.94 19.15
C TYR A 223 12.78 -38.18 20.33
N PRO A 224 12.41 -36.89 20.19
CA PRO A 224 11.71 -36.19 21.25
C PRO A 224 10.37 -36.89 21.50
N PRO A 225 9.92 -37.07 22.76
CA PRO A 225 8.64 -37.69 23.04
C PRO A 225 7.54 -36.88 22.33
N SER A 226 6.76 -37.55 21.49
CA SER A 226 5.57 -36.98 20.87
C SER A 226 4.63 -36.52 21.97
N SER A 227 4.59 -35.22 22.25
CA SER A 227 3.55 -34.65 23.09
C SER A 227 2.26 -34.63 22.27
N SER A 228 1.56 -35.75 22.25
CA SER A 228 0.19 -35.86 21.78
C SER A 228 -0.73 -35.16 22.78
N ALA A 229 -0.72 -33.83 22.77
CA ALA A 229 -1.82 -33.05 23.32
C ALA A 229 -3.00 -33.17 22.35
N PRO A 230 -4.16 -33.71 22.76
CA PRO A 230 -5.33 -33.74 21.90
C PRO A 230 -5.75 -32.30 21.59
N LEU A 231 -5.91 -31.99 20.31
CA LEU A 231 -6.55 -30.76 19.84
C LEU A 231 -7.94 -30.66 20.49
N PRO A 232 -8.32 -29.54 21.11
CA PRO A 232 -9.70 -29.35 21.56
C PRO A 232 -10.61 -29.38 20.33
N ALA A 233 -11.64 -30.22 20.41
CA ALA A 233 -12.65 -30.36 19.38
C ALA A 233 -13.28 -28.98 19.07
N GLN A 234 -13.15 -28.53 17.83
CA GLN A 234 -13.89 -27.37 17.36
C GLN A 234 -15.36 -27.76 17.24
N ALA A 235 -16.21 -27.11 18.05
CA ALA A 235 -17.66 -27.21 17.91
C ALA A 235 -18.11 -26.60 16.57
N PRO A 236 -19.09 -27.19 15.87
CA PRO A 236 -19.58 -26.64 14.61
C PRO A 236 -20.26 -25.29 14.85
N ALA A 237 -19.82 -24.28 14.10
CA ALA A 237 -20.45 -22.97 14.07
C ALA A 237 -21.91 -23.10 13.61
N SER A 238 -22.84 -22.73 14.49
CA SER A 238 -24.24 -22.50 14.13
C SER A 238 -24.34 -21.19 13.36
N ALA A 239 -24.85 -21.26 12.13
CA ALA A 239 -25.21 -20.09 11.34
C ALA A 239 -26.42 -19.36 11.95
N PRO A 240 -26.44 -18.03 11.86
CA PRO A 240 -27.56 -17.36 11.21
C PRO A 240 -27.14 -16.60 9.94
#